data_AF-A0A662ICR1-F1
#
_entry.id   AF-A0A662ICR1-F1
#
_cell.length_a   1.000
_cell.length_b   1.000
_cell.length_c   1.000
_cell.angle_alpha   90.00
_cell.angle_beta   90.00
_cell.angle_gamma   90.00
#
_symmetry.space_group_name_H-M   'P 1'
#
loop_
_entity.id
_entity.type
_entity.pdbx_description
1 polymer ?
#
loop_
_entity_poly.entity_id
_entity_poly.type
_entity_poly.pdbx_seq_one_letter_code
_entity_poly.pdbx_strand_id
1 'polypeptide(L)'
;DYVEELAVNITSSWSRAGGLAQAFYLAGAEEALRLAQELWEEDVESSLYCLALARAYTVAARAWAESGGDLLLSGVEDRAREFVAEAGHTWSYASLILREMELHSLRLRAASVAYQLAKSALARGEALRALMHAVRGLSLAEAALDEAVIKAAGAAKAERLCDYARRLALRALPQRPPALLLLLLKLGEESSDLLLRLLAYRYAYNAARAAPVALPAREVGAGEVVVNFSLEAWASWLAAAALAAFLALCVLAVTPKHSLDEG
;
A
#
# COMPACT_ATOMS: atom_id res chain seq x y z
N ASP A 1 -6.84 4.72 24.54
CA ASP A 1 -8.18 4.69 23.92
C ASP A 1 -8.14 4.63 22.38
N TYR A 2 -7.91 5.73 21.64
CA TYR A 2 -8.04 5.72 20.15
C TYR A 2 -7.07 4.75 19.43
N VAL A 3 -5.78 4.81 19.75
CA VAL A 3 -4.73 3.98 19.12
C VAL A 3 -4.96 2.49 19.41
N GLU A 4 -5.40 2.17 20.62
CA GLU A 4 -5.69 0.80 21.05
C GLU A 4 -6.93 0.26 20.32
N GLU A 5 -7.99 1.07 20.20
CA GLU A 5 -9.18 0.70 19.43
C GLU A 5 -8.82 0.41 17.96
N LEU A 6 -7.99 1.27 17.35
CA LEU A 6 -7.53 1.06 15.98
C LEU A 6 -6.71 -0.23 15.84
N ALA A 7 -5.81 -0.52 16.78
CA ALA A 7 -5.02 -1.74 16.79
C ALA A 7 -5.89 -3.01 16.92
N VAL A 8 -6.87 -2.99 17.82
CA VAL A 8 -7.84 -4.09 18.01
C VAL A 8 -8.68 -4.30 16.75
N ASN A 9 -9.15 -3.22 16.13
CA ASN A 9 -9.92 -3.26 14.89
C ASN A 9 -9.12 -3.87 13.71
N ILE A 10 -7.86 -3.46 13.52
CA ILE A 10 -6.98 -4.04 12.50
C ILE A 10 -6.75 -5.53 12.76
N THR A 11 -6.41 -5.90 14.01
CA THR A 11 -6.09 -7.29 14.38
C THR A 11 -7.28 -8.22 14.19
N SER A 12 -8.47 -7.80 14.65
CA SER A 12 -9.69 -8.58 14.47
C SER A 12 -10.11 -8.71 13.01
N SER A 13 -9.85 -7.69 12.18
CA SER A 13 -10.20 -7.71 10.75
C SER A 13 -9.39 -8.73 9.94
N TRP A 14 -8.13 -9.01 10.34
CA TRP A 14 -7.30 -10.03 9.69
C TRP A 14 -7.92 -11.43 9.74
N SER A 15 -8.62 -11.78 10.82
CA SER A 15 -9.28 -13.09 10.97
C SER A 15 -10.40 -13.34 9.94
N ARG A 16 -10.91 -12.27 9.32
CA ARG A 16 -12.00 -12.28 8.34
C ARG A 16 -11.54 -11.84 6.95
N ALA A 17 -10.24 -11.68 6.75
CA ALA A 17 -9.70 -11.20 5.48
C ALA A 17 -9.84 -12.29 4.42
N GLY A 18 -10.73 -12.07 3.44
CA GLY A 18 -11.03 -13.04 2.38
C GLY A 18 -10.62 -12.59 0.98
N GLY A 19 -10.42 -11.29 0.75
CA GLY A 19 -10.09 -10.72 -0.56
C GLY A 19 -8.73 -10.05 -0.60
N LEU A 20 -8.09 -10.08 -1.78
CA LEU A 20 -6.78 -9.47 -2.01
C LEU A 20 -6.79 -7.95 -1.74
N ALA A 21 -7.84 -7.25 -2.16
CA ALA A 21 -7.99 -5.81 -1.93
C ALA A 21 -8.11 -5.47 -0.43
N GLN A 22 -9.01 -6.16 0.27
CA GLN A 22 -9.18 -6.02 1.72
C GLN A 22 -7.84 -6.27 2.44
N ALA A 23 -7.15 -7.37 2.12
CA ALA A 23 -5.90 -7.74 2.75
C ALA A 23 -4.77 -6.73 2.46
N PHE A 24 -4.70 -6.19 1.24
CA PHE A 24 -3.74 -5.13 0.89
C PHE A 24 -3.93 -3.87 1.74
N TYR A 25 -5.17 -3.44 1.93
CA TYR A 25 -5.49 -2.28 2.77
C TYR A 25 -5.29 -2.58 4.26
N LEU A 26 -5.60 -3.79 4.75
CA LEU A 26 -5.28 -4.17 6.14
C LEU A 26 -3.77 -4.18 6.41
N ALA A 27 -2.97 -4.65 5.45
CA ALA A 27 -1.51 -4.58 5.54
C ALA A 27 -1.03 -3.13 5.63
N GLY A 28 -1.59 -2.24 4.80
CA GLY A 28 -1.29 -0.82 4.89
C GLY A 28 -1.70 -0.18 6.22
N ALA A 29 -2.86 -0.56 6.76
CA ALA A 29 -3.33 -0.05 8.04
C ALA A 29 -2.39 -0.43 9.18
N GLU A 30 -1.97 -1.70 9.23
CA GLU A 30 -1.09 -2.21 10.27
C GLU A 30 0.33 -1.62 10.16
N GLU A 31 0.89 -1.55 8.96
CA GLU A 31 2.19 -0.93 8.68
C GLU A 31 2.19 0.55 9.15
N ALA A 32 1.20 1.33 8.71
CA ALA A 32 1.12 2.75 9.04
C ALA A 32 0.93 2.96 10.55
N LEU A 33 0.15 2.12 11.24
CA LEU A 33 0.00 2.20 12.69
C LEU A 33 1.31 1.91 13.42
N ARG A 34 2.06 0.89 13.00
CA ARG A 34 3.36 0.56 13.59
C ARG A 34 4.39 1.66 13.36
N LEU A 35 4.45 2.19 12.14
CA LEU A 35 5.34 3.29 11.81
C LEU A 35 4.99 4.56 12.60
N ALA A 36 3.70 4.86 12.80
CA ALA A 36 3.29 5.97 13.65
C ALA A 36 3.82 5.83 15.10
N GLN A 37 3.70 4.63 15.67
CA GLN A 37 4.20 4.36 17.02
C GLN A 37 5.72 4.57 17.13
N GLU A 38 6.49 4.15 16.12
CA GLU A 38 7.93 4.37 16.08
C GLU A 38 8.30 5.86 15.93
N LEU A 39 7.49 6.63 15.22
CA LEU A 39 7.74 8.05 14.95
C LEU A 39 7.28 8.99 16.06
N TRP A 40 6.47 8.53 17.01
CA TRP A 40 5.82 9.41 18.00
C TRP A 40 6.80 10.30 18.76
N GLU A 41 7.96 9.77 19.14
CA GLU A 41 8.99 10.51 19.89
C GLU A 41 9.97 11.27 18.98
N GLU A 42 10.13 10.85 17.73
CA GLU A 42 11.13 11.38 16.79
C GLU A 42 10.56 12.48 15.87
N ASP A 43 9.35 12.27 15.36
CA ASP A 43 8.67 13.12 14.38
C ASP A 43 7.15 12.97 14.54
N VAL A 44 6.58 13.81 15.40
CA VAL A 44 5.16 13.81 15.74
C VAL A 44 4.29 14.07 14.51
N GLU A 45 4.72 14.91 13.57
CA GLU A 45 3.94 15.24 12.38
C GLU A 45 3.81 14.03 11.46
N SER A 46 4.93 13.37 11.14
CA SER A 46 4.92 12.13 10.36
C SER A 46 4.17 11.01 11.10
N SER A 47 4.27 10.95 12.43
CA SER A 47 3.49 10.01 13.25
C SER A 47 1.98 10.23 13.10
N LEU A 48 1.50 11.47 13.25
CA LEU A 48 0.09 11.82 13.10
C LEU A 48 -0.42 11.53 11.68
N TYR A 49 0.41 11.80 10.67
CA TYR A 49 0.12 11.43 9.28
C TYR A 49 -0.05 9.91 9.12
N CYS A 50 0.86 9.12 9.68
CA CYS A 50 0.79 7.66 9.65
C CYS A 50 -0.44 7.12 10.42
N LEU A 51 -0.87 7.74 11.52
CA LEU A 51 -2.13 7.40 12.19
C LEU A 51 -3.35 7.67 11.31
N ALA A 52 -3.38 8.81 10.62
CA ALA A 52 -4.46 9.14 9.68
C ALA A 52 -4.52 8.14 8.52
N LEU A 53 -3.36 7.76 7.96
CA LEU A 53 -3.26 6.71 6.95
C LEU A 53 -3.77 5.36 7.47
N ALA A 54 -3.36 4.96 8.68
CA ALA A 54 -3.80 3.71 9.29
C ALA A 54 -5.33 3.64 9.41
N ARG A 55 -5.95 4.76 9.81
CA ARG A 55 -7.40 4.88 9.88
C ARG A 55 -8.06 4.80 8.50
N ALA A 56 -7.55 5.54 7.52
CA ALA A 56 -8.09 5.55 6.16
C ALA A 56 -8.03 4.14 5.52
N TYR A 57 -6.91 3.45 5.69
CA TYR A 57 -6.75 2.07 5.21
C TYR A 57 -7.66 1.07 5.93
N THR A 58 -7.92 1.26 7.22
CA THR A 58 -8.91 0.43 7.94
C THR A 58 -10.32 0.62 7.37
N VAL A 59 -10.70 1.86 7.06
CA VAL A 59 -11.99 2.17 6.42
C VAL A 59 -12.08 1.54 5.03
N ALA A 60 -11.03 1.68 4.22
CA ALA A 60 -10.97 1.07 2.88
C ALA A 60 -11.07 -0.46 2.95
N ALA A 61 -10.33 -1.10 3.86
CA ALA A 61 -10.39 -2.54 4.06
C ALA A 61 -11.80 -3.02 4.41
N ARG A 62 -12.51 -2.31 5.29
CA ARG A 62 -13.90 -2.63 5.64
C ARG A 62 -14.82 -2.53 4.43
N ALA A 63 -14.68 -1.50 3.62
CA ALA A 63 -15.47 -1.32 2.38
C ALA A 63 -15.30 -2.51 1.43
N TRP A 64 -14.06 -2.94 1.22
CA TRP A 64 -13.74 -4.11 0.39
C TRP A 64 -14.25 -5.43 0.97
N ALA A 65 -14.35 -5.54 2.30
CA ALA A 65 -14.93 -6.71 2.94
C ALA A 65 -16.44 -6.81 2.65
N GLU A 66 -17.14 -5.67 2.66
CA GLU A 66 -18.59 -5.58 2.43
C GLU A 66 -18.96 -5.78 0.95
N SER A 67 -18.06 -5.46 0.00
CA SER A 67 -18.32 -5.62 -1.45
C SER A 67 -18.26 -7.06 -1.97
N GLY A 68 -17.89 -8.04 -1.13
CA GLY A 68 -17.61 -9.41 -1.56
C GLY A 68 -16.19 -9.54 -2.13
N GLY A 69 -15.50 -10.61 -1.73
CA GLY A 69 -14.06 -10.78 -2.01
C GLY A 69 -13.77 -11.42 -3.37
N ASP A 70 -12.85 -10.80 -4.11
CA ASP A 70 -12.16 -11.42 -5.24
C ASP A 70 -11.18 -12.50 -4.73
N LEU A 71 -11.46 -13.74 -5.16
CA LEU A 71 -10.58 -14.90 -5.30
C LEU A 71 -10.21 -15.77 -4.08
N LEU A 72 -10.34 -17.08 -4.35
CA LEU A 72 -9.78 -18.20 -3.59
C LEU A 72 -8.29 -18.36 -3.90
N LEU A 73 -7.51 -18.48 -2.84
CA LEU A 73 -6.06 -18.35 -2.82
C LEU A 73 -5.38 -19.73 -2.78
N SER A 74 -5.28 -20.41 -3.93
CA SER A 74 -4.37 -21.56 -4.04
C SER A 74 -2.93 -21.08 -4.17
N GLY A 75 -1.99 -21.72 -3.46
CA GLY A 75 -0.55 -21.42 -3.56
C GLY A 75 -0.08 -20.14 -2.87
N VAL A 76 -0.87 -19.55 -1.96
CA VAL A 76 -0.47 -18.32 -1.26
C VAL A 76 0.69 -18.50 -0.30
N GLU A 77 0.87 -19.69 0.28
CA GLU A 77 2.02 -19.96 1.15
C GLU A 77 3.35 -19.86 0.41
N ASP A 78 3.45 -20.49 -0.76
CA ASP A 78 4.69 -20.46 -1.55
C ASP A 78 4.97 -19.04 -2.06
N ARG A 79 3.93 -18.33 -2.54
CA ARG A 79 4.05 -16.91 -2.90
C ARG A 79 4.45 -16.04 -1.73
N ALA A 80 3.91 -16.28 -0.53
CA ALA A 80 4.28 -15.52 0.65
C ALA A 80 5.77 -15.71 0.97
N ARG A 81 6.29 -16.95 0.91
CA ARG A 81 7.72 -17.21 1.13
C ARG A 81 8.60 -16.50 0.11
N GLU A 82 8.25 -16.60 -1.18
CA GLU A 82 8.97 -15.94 -2.28
C GLU A 82 9.02 -14.41 -2.07
N PHE A 83 7.86 -13.79 -1.86
CA PHE A 83 7.76 -12.33 -1.71
C PHE A 83 8.40 -11.83 -0.43
N VAL A 84 8.30 -12.56 0.69
CA VAL A 84 8.98 -12.18 1.94
C VAL A 84 10.49 -12.17 1.75
N ALA A 85 11.05 -13.17 1.06
CA ALA A 85 12.47 -13.22 0.75
C ALA A 85 12.89 -12.06 -0.19
N GLU A 86 12.12 -11.81 -1.25
CA GLU A 86 12.37 -10.72 -2.18
C GLU A 86 12.28 -9.34 -1.51
N ALA A 87 11.26 -9.11 -0.69
CA ALA A 87 11.11 -7.88 0.09
C ALA A 87 12.30 -7.67 1.04
N GLY A 88 12.77 -8.73 1.71
CA GLY A 88 13.94 -8.67 2.59
C GLY A 88 15.23 -8.29 1.85
N HIS A 89 15.48 -8.91 0.69
CA HIS A 89 16.64 -8.57 -0.14
C HIS A 89 16.56 -7.13 -0.67
N THR A 90 15.42 -6.72 -1.22
CA THR A 90 15.25 -5.39 -1.79
C THR A 90 15.34 -4.30 -0.72
N TRP A 91 14.73 -4.50 0.45
CA TRP A 91 14.87 -3.59 1.58
C TRP A 91 16.33 -3.48 2.06
N SER A 92 17.04 -4.61 2.19
CA SER A 92 18.46 -4.61 2.59
C SER A 92 19.33 -3.83 1.59
N TYR A 93 19.11 -4.04 0.30
CA TYR A 93 19.85 -3.35 -0.75
C TYR A 93 19.52 -1.85 -0.81
N ALA A 94 18.22 -1.50 -0.73
CA ALA A 94 17.78 -0.12 -0.68
C ALA A 94 18.35 0.62 0.54
N SER A 95 18.38 -0.04 1.70
CA SER A 95 18.95 0.52 2.92
C SER A 95 20.44 0.82 2.78
N LEU A 96 21.20 -0.06 2.12
CA LEU A 96 22.62 0.16 1.87
C LEU A 96 22.84 1.36 0.94
N ILE A 97 22.14 1.42 -0.19
CA ILE A 97 22.27 2.55 -1.14
C ILE A 97 21.91 3.87 -0.47
N LEU A 98 20.73 3.94 0.18
CA LEU A 98 20.29 5.20 0.78
C LEU A 98 21.22 5.65 1.89
N ARG A 99 21.81 4.72 2.65
CA ARG A 99 22.82 5.02 3.67
C ARG A 99 24.09 5.60 3.05
N GLU A 100 24.62 4.99 1.99
CA GLU A 100 25.81 5.50 1.27
C GLU A 100 25.55 6.87 0.62
N MET A 101 24.30 7.16 0.25
CA MET A 101 23.88 8.47 -0.26
C MET A 101 23.53 9.48 0.85
N GLU A 102 23.61 9.10 2.13
CA GLU A 102 23.20 9.92 3.28
C GLU A 102 21.74 10.42 3.16
N LEU A 103 20.86 9.60 2.57
CA LEU A 103 19.46 9.94 2.36
C LEU A 103 18.54 9.26 3.38
N HIS A 104 17.76 10.07 4.07
CA HIS A 104 16.63 9.60 4.86
C HIS A 104 15.37 9.49 4.00
N SER A 105 14.66 8.37 4.08
CA SER A 105 13.37 8.14 3.41
C SER A 105 12.38 7.49 4.36
N LEU A 106 11.23 8.15 4.54
CA LEU A 106 10.10 7.61 5.28
C LEU A 106 9.58 6.32 4.62
N ARG A 107 9.64 6.22 3.28
CA ARG A 107 9.23 5.01 2.56
C ARG A 107 10.15 3.82 2.84
N LEU A 108 11.44 4.04 3.02
CA LEU A 108 12.36 2.97 3.43
C LEU A 108 12.09 2.49 4.87
N ARG A 109 11.76 3.40 5.79
CA ARG A 109 11.31 3.02 7.15
C ARG A 109 10.03 2.20 7.10
N ALA A 110 9.04 2.67 6.35
CA ALA A 110 7.79 1.93 6.10
C ALA A 110 8.04 0.54 5.49
N ALA A 111 8.98 0.43 4.54
CA ALA A 111 9.38 -0.84 3.95
C ALA A 111 9.98 -1.80 4.99
N SER A 112 10.81 -1.29 5.90
CA SER A 112 11.36 -2.07 7.03
C SER A 112 10.23 -2.62 7.91
N VAL A 113 9.30 -1.76 8.32
CA VAL A 113 8.15 -2.16 9.15
C VAL A 113 7.31 -3.23 8.45
N ALA A 114 6.94 -3.00 7.18
CA ALA A 114 6.19 -3.96 6.38
C ALA A 114 6.92 -5.30 6.24
N TYR A 115 8.25 -5.29 6.01
CA TYR A 115 9.05 -6.51 5.94
C TYR A 115 9.07 -7.27 7.28
N GLN A 116 9.24 -6.59 8.41
CA GLN A 116 9.21 -7.25 9.73
C GLN A 116 7.83 -7.84 10.03
N LEU A 117 6.76 -7.13 9.69
CA LEU A 117 5.39 -7.64 9.78
C LEU A 117 5.17 -8.86 8.89
N ALA A 118 5.69 -8.83 7.66
CA ALA A 118 5.61 -9.95 6.71
C ALA A 118 6.33 -11.19 7.24
N LYS A 119 7.56 -11.03 7.72
CA LYS A 119 8.37 -12.09 8.33
C LYS A 119 7.68 -12.68 9.56
N SER A 120 7.13 -11.82 10.42
CA SER A 120 6.42 -12.24 11.64
C SER A 120 5.13 -13.01 11.31
N ALA A 121 4.35 -12.53 10.35
CA ALA A 121 3.13 -13.21 9.88
C ALA A 121 3.45 -14.57 9.23
N LEU A 122 4.53 -14.65 8.43
CA LEU A 122 4.96 -15.90 7.81
C LEU A 122 5.35 -16.94 8.87
N ALA A 123 6.08 -16.52 9.91
CA ALA A 123 6.44 -17.39 11.02
C ALA A 123 5.23 -17.90 11.82
N ARG A 124 4.11 -17.15 11.84
CA ARG A 124 2.84 -17.57 12.43
C ARG A 124 1.94 -18.39 11.50
N GLY A 125 2.36 -18.64 10.26
CA GLY A 125 1.54 -19.34 9.25
C GLY A 125 0.42 -18.47 8.65
N GLU A 126 0.45 -17.16 8.86
CA GLU A 126 -0.56 -16.21 8.36
C GLU A 126 -0.22 -15.80 6.90
N ALA A 127 -0.32 -16.74 5.97
CA ALA A 127 0.25 -16.60 4.62
C ALA A 127 -0.27 -15.39 3.82
N LEU A 128 -1.57 -15.10 3.84
CA LEU A 128 -2.14 -13.94 3.14
C LEU A 128 -1.63 -12.62 3.72
N ARG A 129 -1.58 -12.51 5.05
CA ARG A 129 -1.04 -11.34 5.75
C ARG A 129 0.43 -11.15 5.46
N ALA A 130 1.19 -12.24 5.48
CA ALA A 130 2.60 -12.24 5.11
C ALA A 130 2.81 -11.76 3.67
N LEU A 131 2.04 -12.30 2.71
CA LEU A 131 2.12 -11.92 1.30
C LEU A 131 1.79 -10.44 1.09
N MET A 132 0.72 -9.92 1.68
CA MET A 132 0.33 -8.52 1.49
C MET A 132 1.33 -7.55 2.12
N HIS A 133 1.84 -7.86 3.31
CA HIS A 133 2.92 -7.08 3.91
C HIS A 133 4.21 -7.14 3.08
N ALA A 134 4.53 -8.30 2.50
CA ALA A 134 5.70 -8.43 1.63
C ALA A 134 5.56 -7.63 0.33
N VAL A 135 4.39 -7.67 -0.32
CA VAL A 135 4.08 -6.83 -1.49
C VAL A 135 4.27 -5.36 -1.16
N ARG A 136 3.81 -4.92 0.01
CA ARG A 136 3.99 -3.53 0.45
C ARG A 136 5.44 -3.19 0.72
N GLY A 137 6.14 -4.03 1.50
CA GLY A 137 7.56 -3.84 1.82
C GLY A 137 8.42 -3.77 0.56
N LEU A 138 8.20 -4.67 -0.40
CA LEU A 138 8.89 -4.65 -1.69
C LEU A 138 8.62 -3.35 -2.45
N SER A 139 7.35 -2.98 -2.61
CA SER A 139 6.97 -1.78 -3.38
C SER A 139 7.49 -0.48 -2.75
N LEU A 140 7.48 -0.38 -1.43
CA LEU A 140 8.01 0.76 -0.69
C LEU A 140 9.54 0.86 -0.77
N ALA A 141 10.25 -0.27 -0.71
CA ALA A 141 11.70 -0.30 -0.88
C ALA A 141 12.12 0.11 -2.30
N GLU A 142 11.43 -0.38 -3.33
CA GLU A 142 11.64 0.05 -4.72
C GLU A 142 11.33 1.54 -4.90
N ALA A 143 10.24 2.04 -4.31
CA ALA A 143 9.89 3.45 -4.38
C ALA A 143 10.92 4.35 -3.67
N ALA A 144 11.50 3.90 -2.55
CA ALA A 144 12.57 4.62 -1.86
C ALA A 144 13.85 4.70 -2.72
N LEU A 145 14.16 3.66 -3.49
CA LEU A 145 15.24 3.71 -4.49
C LEU A 145 14.90 4.66 -5.64
N ASP A 146 13.67 4.63 -6.15
CA ASP A 146 13.21 5.54 -7.20
C ASP A 146 13.33 7.00 -6.73
N GLU A 147 12.96 7.32 -5.49
CA GLU A 147 13.17 8.64 -4.87
C GLU A 147 14.64 9.06 -4.87
N ALA A 148 15.54 8.18 -4.43
CA ALA A 148 16.96 8.47 -4.37
C ALA A 148 17.53 8.77 -5.77
N VAL A 149 17.11 8.00 -6.77
CA VAL A 149 17.49 8.22 -8.17
C VAL A 149 16.95 9.56 -8.68
N ILE A 150 15.70 9.91 -8.35
CA ILE A 150 15.10 11.18 -8.76
C ILE A 150 15.81 12.37 -8.10
N LYS A 151 16.13 12.26 -6.81
CA LYS A 151 16.91 13.28 -6.11
C LYS A 151 18.27 13.52 -6.77
N ALA A 152 18.93 12.46 -7.25
CA ALA A 152 20.22 12.56 -7.90
C ALA A 152 20.15 13.04 -9.37
N ALA A 153 19.12 12.63 -10.13
CA ALA A 153 19.06 12.81 -11.59
C ALA A 153 18.00 13.80 -12.08
N GLY A 154 17.16 14.33 -11.19
CA GLY A 154 16.15 15.35 -11.48
C GLY A 154 14.86 14.83 -12.13
N ALA A 155 13.93 15.76 -12.39
CA ALA A 155 12.55 15.47 -12.81
C ALA A 155 12.43 14.72 -14.15
N ALA A 156 13.32 14.98 -15.12
CA ALA A 156 13.32 14.27 -16.40
C ALA A 156 13.64 12.76 -16.28
N LYS A 157 14.28 12.35 -15.17
CA LYS A 157 14.46 10.92 -14.85
C LYS A 157 13.20 10.34 -14.22
N ALA A 158 12.50 11.11 -13.38
CA ALA A 158 11.27 10.70 -12.74
C ALA A 158 10.18 10.31 -13.75
N GLU A 159 9.96 11.11 -14.79
CA GLU A 159 8.97 10.78 -15.83
C GLU A 159 9.30 9.47 -16.57
N ARG A 160 10.57 9.27 -16.91
CA ARG A 160 11.03 8.04 -17.56
C ARG A 160 10.86 6.81 -16.65
N LEU A 161 11.07 6.97 -15.35
CA LEU A 161 10.81 5.92 -14.37
C LEU A 161 9.30 5.65 -14.26
N CYS A 162 8.45 6.67 -14.24
CA CYS A 162 6.99 6.52 -14.25
C CYS A 162 6.53 5.69 -15.45
N ASP A 163 6.99 6.05 -16.66
CA ASP A 163 6.65 5.32 -17.88
C ASP A 163 7.12 3.87 -17.85
N TYR A 164 8.31 3.63 -17.31
CA TYR A 164 8.86 2.29 -17.16
C TYR A 164 8.04 1.46 -16.16
N ALA A 165 7.78 1.99 -14.96
CA ALA A 165 7.00 1.33 -13.92
C ALA A 165 5.56 1.04 -14.38
N ARG A 166 4.93 2.00 -15.08
CA ARG A 166 3.62 1.82 -15.71
C ARG A 166 3.62 0.66 -16.69
N ARG A 167 4.61 0.59 -17.60
CA ARG A 167 4.74 -0.51 -18.56
C ARG A 167 4.94 -1.87 -17.88
N LEU A 168 5.72 -1.91 -16.80
CA LEU A 168 5.88 -3.15 -16.01
C LEU A 168 4.56 -3.58 -15.39
N ALA A 169 3.84 -2.66 -14.74
CA ALA A 169 2.55 -2.94 -14.12
C ALA A 169 1.53 -3.46 -15.14
N LEU A 170 1.39 -2.79 -16.29
CA LEU A 170 0.48 -3.20 -17.36
C LEU A 170 0.82 -4.58 -17.93
N ARG A 171 2.11 -4.91 -18.07
CA ARG A 171 2.55 -6.24 -18.55
C ARG A 171 2.31 -7.35 -17.55
N ALA A 172 2.31 -7.03 -16.25
CA ALA A 172 2.06 -8.01 -15.19
C ALA A 172 0.56 -8.26 -14.95
N LEU A 173 -0.34 -7.48 -15.55
CA LEU A 173 -1.76 -7.66 -15.36
C LEU A 173 -2.22 -9.04 -15.87
N PRO A 174 -3.03 -9.77 -15.07
CA PRO A 174 -3.68 -10.97 -15.57
C PRO A 174 -4.79 -10.59 -16.57
N GLN A 175 -5.24 -11.56 -17.38
CA GLN A 175 -6.27 -11.33 -18.40
C GLN A 175 -7.57 -10.75 -17.82
N ARG A 176 -7.89 -11.09 -16.57
CA ARG A 176 -9.00 -10.52 -15.79
C ARG A 176 -8.41 -9.87 -14.53
N PRO A 177 -8.00 -8.59 -14.59
CA PRO A 177 -7.35 -7.93 -13.47
C PRO A 177 -8.32 -7.69 -12.31
N PRO A 178 -7.94 -8.03 -11.07
CA PRO A 178 -8.69 -7.64 -9.88
C PRO A 178 -8.88 -6.12 -9.81
N ALA A 179 -10.01 -5.69 -9.24
CA ALA A 179 -10.37 -4.28 -9.16
C ALA A 179 -9.31 -3.42 -8.44
N LEU A 180 -8.60 -3.98 -7.44
CA LEU A 180 -7.47 -3.31 -6.79
C LEU A 180 -6.39 -2.87 -7.79
N LEU A 181 -6.01 -3.74 -8.72
CA LEU A 181 -4.91 -3.44 -9.66
C LEU A 181 -5.29 -2.30 -10.60
N LEU A 182 -6.54 -2.31 -11.09
CA LEU A 182 -7.08 -1.24 -11.92
C LEU A 182 -7.12 0.09 -11.15
N LEU A 183 -7.49 0.04 -9.87
CA LEU A 183 -7.54 1.22 -9.01
C LEU A 183 -6.16 1.81 -8.76
N LEU A 184 -5.15 0.98 -8.48
CA LEU A 184 -3.77 1.42 -8.29
C LEU A 184 -3.19 2.02 -9.58
N LEU A 185 -3.48 1.43 -10.74
CA LEU A 185 -3.10 2.02 -12.03
C LEU A 185 -3.76 3.37 -12.23
N LYS A 186 -5.08 3.46 -12.00
CA LYS A 186 -5.84 4.71 -12.14
C LYS A 186 -5.29 5.81 -11.23
N LEU A 187 -4.97 5.49 -9.98
CA LEU A 187 -4.32 6.41 -9.05
C LEU A 187 -3.00 6.96 -9.62
N GLY A 188 -2.20 6.13 -10.29
CA GLY A 188 -0.97 6.55 -10.95
C GLY A 188 -1.18 7.38 -12.23
N GLU A 189 -2.29 7.17 -12.97
CA GLU A 189 -2.62 8.00 -14.13
C GLU A 189 -3.16 9.38 -13.72
N GLU A 190 -3.93 9.46 -12.63
CA GLU A 190 -4.61 10.70 -12.20
C GLU A 190 -3.74 11.59 -11.30
N SER A 191 -2.68 11.05 -10.70
CA SER A 191 -1.81 11.83 -9.82
C SER A 191 -0.86 12.76 -10.60
N SER A 192 -0.73 14.00 -10.14
CA SER A 192 0.30 14.94 -10.62
C SER A 192 1.64 14.79 -9.89
N ASP A 193 1.68 14.09 -8.75
CA ASP A 193 2.90 13.84 -7.98
C ASP A 193 3.63 12.60 -8.51
N LEU A 194 4.80 12.81 -9.11
CA LEU A 194 5.62 11.75 -9.71
C LEU A 194 5.98 10.63 -8.73
N LEU A 195 6.22 10.94 -7.45
CA LEU A 195 6.55 9.92 -6.44
C LEU A 195 5.32 9.08 -6.06
N LEU A 196 4.14 9.71 -5.99
CA LEU A 196 2.89 8.99 -5.77
C LEU A 196 2.55 8.10 -6.97
N ARG A 197 2.75 8.60 -8.20
CA ARG A 197 2.56 7.82 -9.43
C ARG A 197 3.44 6.57 -9.45
N LEU A 198 4.74 6.73 -9.15
CA LEU A 198 5.68 5.61 -9.08
C LEU A 198 5.25 4.59 -8.05
N LEU A 199 4.94 5.03 -6.83
CA LEU A 199 4.50 4.14 -5.78
C LEU A 199 3.22 3.36 -6.18
N ALA A 200 2.25 4.03 -6.80
CA ALA A 200 1.03 3.40 -7.28
C ALA A 200 1.32 2.32 -8.34
N TYR A 201 2.20 2.58 -9.30
CA TYR A 201 2.62 1.59 -10.29
C TYR A 201 3.43 0.44 -9.69
N ARG A 202 4.29 0.69 -8.70
CA ARG A 202 5.03 -0.36 -7.96
C ARG A 202 4.07 -1.28 -7.21
N TYR A 203 3.10 -0.71 -6.50
CA TYR A 203 2.04 -1.51 -5.87
C TYR A 203 1.26 -2.32 -6.90
N ALA A 204 0.83 -1.70 -8.00
CA ALA A 204 0.09 -2.42 -9.05
C ALA A 204 0.90 -3.59 -9.61
N TYR A 205 2.18 -3.38 -9.93
CA TYR A 205 3.08 -4.41 -10.44
C TYR A 205 3.28 -5.56 -9.45
N ASN A 206 3.66 -5.25 -8.21
CA ASN A 206 3.96 -6.28 -7.21
C ASN A 206 2.69 -7.01 -6.74
N ALA A 207 1.56 -6.31 -6.63
CA ALA A 207 0.28 -6.94 -6.33
C ALA A 207 -0.19 -7.84 -7.50
N ALA A 208 0.07 -7.45 -8.75
CA ALA A 208 -0.24 -8.29 -9.92
C ALA A 208 0.60 -9.57 -9.94
N ARG A 209 1.90 -9.47 -9.61
CA ARG A 209 2.80 -10.63 -9.47
C ARG A 209 2.40 -11.55 -8.31
N ALA A 210 1.87 -10.98 -7.24
CA ALA A 210 1.43 -11.71 -6.05
C ALA A 210 0.05 -12.36 -6.22
N ALA A 211 -0.82 -11.78 -7.06
CA ALA A 211 -2.11 -12.36 -7.37
C ALA A 211 -1.90 -13.70 -8.10
N PRO A 212 -2.36 -14.83 -7.54
CA PRO A 212 -2.34 -16.09 -8.27
C PRO A 212 -3.16 -15.93 -9.55
N VAL A 213 -2.83 -16.71 -10.59
CA VAL A 213 -3.62 -16.82 -11.81
C VAL A 213 -5.07 -17.00 -11.38
N ALA A 214 -5.92 -16.01 -11.69
CA ALA A 214 -7.33 -16.03 -11.34
C ALA A 214 -7.93 -17.31 -11.93
N LEU A 215 -8.14 -18.33 -11.09
CA LEU A 215 -9.02 -19.43 -11.45
C LEU A 215 -10.40 -18.81 -11.71
N PRO A 216 -11.12 -19.23 -12.76
CA PRO A 216 -12.44 -18.72 -13.05
C PRO A 216 -13.25 -18.79 -11.75
N ALA A 217 -13.86 -17.65 -11.39
CA ALA A 217 -14.84 -17.60 -10.33
C ALA A 217 -15.75 -18.82 -10.50
N ARG A 218 -15.82 -19.63 -9.45
CA ARG A 218 -16.65 -20.83 -9.34
C ARG A 218 -17.97 -20.58 -10.10
N GLU A 219 -18.38 -21.49 -10.97
CA GLU A 219 -19.79 -21.58 -11.37
C GLU A 219 -20.59 -21.74 -10.07
N VAL A 220 -21.00 -20.62 -9.48
CA VAL A 220 -22.05 -20.56 -8.48
C VAL A 220 -23.29 -20.94 -9.27
N GLY A 221 -23.77 -22.15 -9.02
CA GLY A 221 -24.78 -22.81 -9.83
C GLY A 221 -25.94 -21.88 -10.18
N ALA A 222 -26.33 -21.92 -11.45
CA ALA A 222 -27.63 -21.54 -11.99
C ALA A 222 -28.42 -20.54 -11.12
N GLY A 223 -27.95 -19.31 -11.12
CA GLY A 223 -28.63 -18.16 -10.57
C GLY A 223 -27.75 -16.99 -10.92
N GLU A 224 -28.16 -16.19 -11.92
CA GLU A 224 -27.46 -14.97 -12.29
C GLU A 224 -27.32 -14.07 -11.05
N VAL A 225 -26.19 -14.19 -10.35
CA VAL A 225 -25.67 -13.09 -9.58
C VAL A 225 -25.12 -12.14 -10.61
N VAL A 226 -26.02 -11.33 -11.17
CA VAL A 226 -25.65 -10.06 -11.79
C VAL A 226 -24.93 -9.31 -10.67
N VAL A 227 -23.60 -9.36 -10.69
CA VAL A 227 -22.80 -8.44 -9.89
C VAL A 227 -22.98 -7.08 -10.56
N ASN A 228 -24.09 -6.41 -10.23
CA ASN A 228 -24.31 -5.01 -10.51
C ASN A 228 -23.35 -4.22 -9.62
N PHE A 229 -22.07 -4.20 -10.00
CA PHE A 229 -21.18 -3.11 -9.61
C PHE A 229 -21.74 -1.85 -10.25
N SER A 230 -22.54 -1.06 -9.51
CA SER A 230 -22.81 0.29 -9.95
C SER A 230 -21.51 1.08 -9.83
N LEU A 231 -21.00 1.52 -10.98
CA LEU A 231 -19.86 2.43 -11.10
C LEU A 231 -20.02 3.69 -10.22
N GLU A 232 -21.26 4.04 -9.88
CA GLU A 232 -21.64 5.19 -9.04
C GLU A 232 -21.42 4.96 -7.52
N ALA A 233 -21.58 3.73 -7.00
CA ALA A 233 -21.32 3.42 -5.58
C ALA A 233 -19.82 3.29 -5.27
N TRP A 234 -19.03 2.84 -6.25
CA TRP A 234 -17.57 2.77 -6.17
C TRP A 234 -16.88 4.13 -6.31
N ALA A 235 -17.39 5.00 -7.20
CA ALA A 235 -16.89 6.36 -7.34
C ALA A 235 -17.18 7.24 -6.10
N SER A 236 -18.33 7.06 -5.45
CA SER A 236 -18.74 7.82 -4.26
C SER A 236 -17.95 7.48 -2.99
N TRP A 237 -17.43 6.25 -2.83
CA TRP A 237 -16.55 5.86 -1.72
C TRP A 237 -15.09 6.28 -1.91
N LEU A 238 -14.58 6.21 -3.15
CA LEU A 238 -13.25 6.73 -3.49
C LEU A 238 -13.16 8.25 -3.36
N ALA A 239 -14.25 8.97 -3.68
CA ALA A 239 -14.37 10.39 -3.40
C ALA A 239 -14.40 10.69 -1.89
N ALA A 240 -15.04 9.86 -1.07
CA ALA A 240 -15.09 10.05 0.39
C ALA A 240 -13.73 9.81 1.08
N ALA A 241 -12.96 8.80 0.65
CA ALA A 241 -11.61 8.54 1.15
C ALA A 241 -10.58 9.58 0.63
N ALA A 242 -10.71 10.02 -0.62
CA ALA A 242 -9.89 11.07 -1.20
C ALA A 242 -10.17 12.45 -0.55
N LEU A 243 -11.43 12.78 -0.23
CA LEU A 243 -11.82 14.04 0.44
C LEU A 243 -11.33 14.10 1.89
N ALA A 244 -11.35 12.97 2.63
CA ALA A 244 -10.83 12.91 3.99
C ALA A 244 -9.29 13.00 4.04
N ALA A 245 -8.59 12.37 3.09
CA ALA A 245 -7.14 12.49 2.95
C ALA A 245 -6.72 13.90 2.50
N PHE A 246 -7.49 14.53 1.61
CA PHE A 246 -7.25 15.91 1.15
C PHE A 246 -7.47 16.96 2.26
N LEU A 247 -8.53 16.84 3.08
CA LEU A 247 -8.80 17.77 4.20
C LEU A 247 -7.77 17.66 5.34
N ALA A 248 -7.17 16.49 5.56
CA ALA A 248 -6.05 16.32 6.49
C ALA A 248 -4.75 16.97 5.96
N LEU A 249 -4.54 16.94 4.64
CA LEU A 249 -3.38 17.57 3.99
C LEU A 249 -3.49 19.10 3.89
N CYS A 250 -4.68 19.68 3.73
CA CYS A 250 -4.86 21.13 3.65
C CYS A 250 -4.72 21.87 4.99
N VAL A 251 -4.93 21.21 6.14
CA VAL A 251 -4.76 21.84 7.47
C VAL A 251 -3.28 21.90 7.88
N LEU A 252 -2.45 20.93 7.43
CA LEU A 252 -1.00 20.96 7.63
C LEU A 252 -0.28 21.93 6.68
N ALA A 253 -0.88 22.24 5.53
CA ALA A 253 -0.28 23.12 4.52
C ALA A 253 -0.54 24.63 4.73
N VAL A 254 -1.37 25.05 5.71
CA VAL A 254 -1.80 26.46 5.88
C VAL A 254 -1.35 27.10 7.20
N THR A 255 -0.52 26.45 8.02
CA THR A 255 0.21 27.18 9.08
C THR A 255 1.60 27.56 8.57
N PRO A 256 1.80 28.78 8.04
CA PRO A 256 3.15 29.33 7.97
C PRO A 256 3.72 29.35 9.39
N LYS A 257 4.93 28.82 9.56
CA LYS A 257 5.80 29.18 10.68
C LYS A 257 6.01 30.68 10.60
N HIS A 258 5.18 31.45 11.31
CA HIS A 258 5.55 32.80 11.66
C HIS A 258 6.81 32.71 12.51
N SER A 259 7.87 33.29 11.98
CA SER A 259 8.99 33.85 12.72
C SER A 259 8.52 34.46 14.05
N LEU A 260 8.80 33.76 15.13
CA LEU A 260 8.95 34.35 16.45
C LEU A 260 10.32 33.92 16.93
N ASP A 261 11.32 34.61 16.40
CA ASP A 261 12.56 34.95 17.10
C ASP A 261 13.35 35.89 16.17
N GLU A 262 13.10 37.18 16.36
CA GLU A 262 14.10 38.27 16.30
C GLU A 262 13.37 39.57 16.68
N GLY A 263 13.61 40.04 17.92
CA GLY A 263 13.07 41.29 18.46
C GLY A 263 12.88 41.25 19.97
#